data_AF-A0A3G3IFW2-F1
#
_entry.id   AF-A0A3G3IFW2-F1
#
_cell.length_a   1.000
_cell.length_b   1.000
_cell.length_c   1.000
_cell.angle_alpha   90.00
_cell.angle_beta   90.00
_cell.angle_gamma   90.00
#
_symmetry.space_group_name_H-M   'P 1'
#
loop_
_entity.id
_entity.type
_entity.pdbx_description
1 polymer ?
#
loop_
_entity_poly.entity_id
_entity_poly.type
_entity_poly.pdbx_seq_one_letter_code
_entity_poly.pdbx_strand_id
1 'polypeptide(L)'
;MNAKEMEKLTDHFERCFGQKAATVMRNKAETELPIDILVFAPTGRYPFWKLCTRGASDYRMPKREGVRYGETATLQNEYMMFLDPTVRIEEGSDDWLWYWQILTETAMFPFSNRMGVIATDIIDLGREQDTMQGVILLFPEVIEDTSILQCRMGLGRNVTCLQVMPVTKRELERRIDGTDADDDWLYSQFYHHDPMRPDRFIAQRERD
;
A
#
# COMPACT_ATOMS: atom_id res chain seq x y z
N MET A 1 15.02 -10.13 -2.33
CA MET A 1 14.29 -11.36 -2.04
C MET A 1 14.81 -12.39 -3.00
N ASN A 2 15.04 -13.61 -2.53
CA ASN A 2 15.26 -14.72 -3.45
C ASN A 2 13.92 -15.25 -4.00
N ALA A 3 13.99 -16.13 -5.00
CA ALA A 3 12.80 -16.68 -5.65
C ALA A 3 11.80 -17.36 -4.68
N LYS A 4 12.29 -18.07 -3.65
CA LYS A 4 11.44 -18.74 -2.66
C LYS A 4 10.72 -17.73 -1.76
N GLU A 5 11.38 -16.63 -1.41
CA GLU A 5 10.76 -15.56 -0.64
C GLU A 5 9.67 -14.85 -1.47
N MET A 6 9.96 -14.58 -2.75
CA MET A 6 8.97 -14.02 -3.68
C MET A 6 7.76 -14.93 -3.85
N GLU A 7 7.97 -16.23 -4.05
CA GLU A 7 6.91 -17.24 -4.15
C GLU A 7 6.06 -17.28 -2.87
N LYS A 8 6.71 -17.31 -1.70
CA LYS A 8 6.01 -17.32 -0.41
C LYS A 8 5.15 -16.07 -0.18
N LEU A 9 5.64 -14.90 -0.57
CA LEU A 9 4.87 -13.66 -0.48
C LEU A 9 3.71 -13.65 -1.48
N THR A 10 3.92 -14.15 -2.70
CA THR A 10 2.85 -14.32 -3.69
C THR A 10 1.77 -15.28 -3.17
N ASP A 11 2.15 -16.46 -2.68
CA ASP A 11 1.22 -17.45 -2.10
C ASP A 11 0.43 -16.87 -0.92
N HIS A 12 1.06 -16.02 -0.11
CA HIS A 12 0.38 -15.34 0.99
C HIS A 12 -0.77 -14.47 0.48
N PHE A 13 -0.51 -13.59 -0.49
CA PHE A 13 -1.56 -12.75 -1.09
C PHE A 13 -2.62 -13.57 -1.80
N GLU A 14 -2.21 -14.59 -2.57
CA GLU A 14 -3.13 -15.46 -3.31
C GLU A 14 -4.10 -16.19 -2.38
N ARG A 15 -3.60 -16.68 -1.23
CA ARG A 15 -4.43 -17.31 -0.19
C ARG A 15 -5.41 -16.31 0.42
N CYS A 16 -4.96 -15.12 0.82
CA CYS A 16 -5.82 -14.10 1.44
C CYS A 16 -6.91 -13.61 0.48
N PHE A 17 -6.57 -13.46 -0.81
CA PHE A 17 -7.52 -13.03 -1.84
C PHE A 17 -8.36 -14.18 -2.40
N GLY A 18 -7.98 -15.44 -2.16
CA GLY A 18 -8.65 -16.62 -2.69
C GLY A 18 -8.53 -16.77 -4.21
N GLN A 19 -7.46 -16.26 -4.81
CA GLN A 19 -7.22 -16.30 -6.26
C GLN A 19 -5.74 -16.23 -6.60
N LYS A 20 -5.35 -16.69 -7.79
CA LYS A 20 -4.00 -16.50 -8.33
C LYS A 20 -3.80 -15.06 -8.81
N ALA A 21 -2.55 -14.58 -8.79
CA ALA A 21 -2.22 -13.31 -9.43
C ALA A 21 -2.50 -13.41 -10.95
N ALA A 22 -3.18 -12.40 -11.49
CA ALA A 22 -3.49 -12.34 -12.92
C ALA A 22 -2.22 -12.04 -13.74
N THR A 23 -1.36 -11.17 -13.22
CA THR A 23 -0.06 -10.87 -13.82
C THR A 23 0.92 -10.34 -12.79
N VAL A 24 2.19 -10.26 -13.17
CA VAL A 24 3.25 -9.60 -12.41
C VAL A 24 3.88 -8.54 -13.30
N MET A 25 3.71 -7.28 -12.94
CA MET A 25 4.33 -6.14 -13.61
C MET A 25 5.72 -5.94 -13.01
N ARG A 26 6.75 -6.36 -13.76
CA ARG A 26 8.13 -6.27 -13.30
C ARG A 26 8.69 -4.88 -13.47
N ASN A 27 9.41 -4.38 -12.46
CA ASN A 27 10.23 -3.20 -12.66
C ASN A 27 11.46 -3.58 -13.48
N LYS A 28 11.56 -3.03 -14.69
CA LYS A 28 12.66 -3.28 -15.63
C LYS A 28 13.88 -2.39 -15.37
N ALA A 29 13.76 -1.40 -14.48
CA ALA A 29 14.88 -0.53 -14.11
C ALA A 29 15.84 -1.23 -13.16
N GLU A 30 17.14 -1.08 -13.41
CA GLU A 30 18.19 -1.49 -12.47
C GLU A 30 18.15 -0.54 -11.27
N THR A 31 17.49 -0.98 -10.19
CA THR A 31 17.32 -0.22 -8.95
C THR A 31 17.96 -0.98 -7.80
N GLU A 32 18.46 -0.26 -6.79
CA GLU A 32 19.02 -0.87 -5.57
C GLU A 32 17.97 -1.66 -4.79
N LEU A 33 16.70 -1.26 -4.89
CA LEU A 33 15.54 -1.94 -4.32
C LEU A 33 14.55 -2.30 -5.44
N PRO A 34 14.69 -3.49 -6.06
CA PRO A 34 13.78 -3.91 -7.12
C PRO A 34 12.40 -4.27 -6.54
N ILE A 35 11.37 -3.62 -7.06
CA ILE A 35 9.98 -3.78 -6.63
C ILE A 35 9.13 -4.19 -7.83
N ASP A 36 8.58 -5.41 -7.79
CA ASP A 36 7.54 -5.85 -8.72
C ASP A 36 6.16 -5.52 -8.17
N ILE A 37 5.15 -5.42 -9.05
CA ILE A 37 3.75 -5.33 -8.65
C ILE A 37 3.00 -6.60 -9.07
N LEU A 38 2.46 -7.31 -8.08
CA LEU A 38 1.47 -8.37 -8.29
C LEU A 38 0.11 -7.74 -8.57
N VAL A 39 -0.56 -8.19 -9.63
CA VAL A 39 -1.87 -7.68 -10.04
C VAL A 39 -2.90 -8.78 -9.88
N PHE A 40 -3.96 -8.49 -9.13
CA PHE A 40 -5.09 -9.40 -8.91
C PHE A 40 -6.37 -8.79 -9.45
N ALA A 41 -7.09 -9.57 -10.27
CA ALA A 41 -8.33 -9.13 -10.87
C ALA A 41 -9.47 -8.94 -9.85
N PRO A 42 -10.50 -8.16 -10.20
CA PRO A 42 -11.78 -8.17 -9.53
C PRO A 42 -12.39 -9.56 -9.53
N THR A 43 -13.07 -9.91 -8.44
CA THR A 43 -13.77 -11.18 -8.25
C THR A 43 -15.13 -10.91 -7.61
N GLY A 44 -16.02 -11.90 -7.56
CA GLY A 44 -17.29 -11.76 -6.83
C GLY A 44 -17.11 -11.44 -5.34
N ARG A 45 -16.06 -11.97 -4.70
CA ARG A 45 -15.74 -11.71 -3.28
C ARG A 45 -15.15 -10.32 -3.05
N TYR A 46 -14.21 -9.95 -3.91
CA TYR A 46 -13.49 -8.68 -3.84
C TYR A 46 -13.62 -7.98 -5.22
N PRO A 47 -14.66 -7.14 -5.42
CA PRO A 47 -15.03 -6.59 -6.72
C PRO A 47 -14.20 -5.36 -7.11
N PHE A 48 -12.88 -5.44 -6.89
CA PHE A 48 -11.90 -4.40 -7.17
C PHE A 48 -10.55 -5.06 -7.55
N TRP A 49 -9.71 -4.33 -8.28
CA TRP A 49 -8.31 -4.72 -8.52
C TRP A 49 -7.52 -4.64 -7.22
N LYS A 50 -6.52 -5.51 -7.06
CA LYS A 50 -5.52 -5.38 -6.00
C LYS A 50 -4.15 -5.30 -6.65
N LEU A 51 -3.43 -4.24 -6.35
CA LEU A 51 -2.01 -4.10 -6.67
C LEU A 51 -1.24 -4.35 -5.38
N CYS A 52 -0.26 -5.24 -5.39
CA CYS A 52 0.56 -5.53 -4.21
C CYS A 52 2.03 -5.49 -4.60
N THR A 53 2.84 -4.75 -3.85
CA THR A 53 4.28 -4.78 -4.05
C THR A 53 4.84 -6.15 -3.68
N ARG A 54 5.92 -6.52 -4.37
CA ARG A 54 6.75 -7.67 -4.07
C ARG A 54 8.20 -7.26 -4.21
N GLY A 55 8.87 -7.09 -3.07
CA GLY A 55 10.28 -6.69 -3.00
C GLY A 55 10.52 -5.45 -2.14
N ALA A 56 9.49 -4.66 -1.83
CA ALA A 56 9.65 -3.48 -0.96
C ALA A 56 10.17 -3.89 0.43
N SER A 57 9.74 -5.06 0.90
CA SER A 57 10.16 -5.62 2.18
C SER A 57 11.57 -6.23 2.18
N ASP A 58 12.36 -6.08 1.12
CA ASP A 58 13.81 -6.30 1.20
C ASP A 58 14.52 -5.20 1.98
N TYR A 59 13.94 -4.00 2.00
CA TYR A 59 14.43 -2.95 2.86
C TYR A 59 13.96 -3.16 4.30
N ARG A 60 14.93 -3.28 5.21
CA ARG A 60 14.68 -3.27 6.65
C ARG A 60 14.85 -1.86 7.18
N MET A 61 13.72 -1.22 7.48
CA MET A 61 13.66 0.15 7.97
C MET A 61 14.35 0.31 9.35
N PRO A 62 14.85 1.52 9.68
CA PRO A 62 15.28 1.82 11.04
C PRO A 62 14.10 1.85 12.01
N LYS A 63 14.38 1.59 13.29
CA LYS A 63 13.38 1.69 14.36
C LYS A 63 13.04 3.14 14.64
N ARG A 64 11.76 3.42 14.87
CA ARG A 64 11.26 4.66 15.47
C ARG A 64 11.12 4.51 16.97
N GLU A 65 11.39 5.59 17.70
CA GLU A 65 11.12 5.68 19.13
C GLU A 65 9.61 5.58 19.39
N GLY A 66 9.22 4.95 20.50
CA GLY A 66 7.80 4.78 20.88
C GLY A 66 7.03 3.69 20.13
N VAL A 67 7.59 3.11 19.05
CA VAL A 67 6.91 2.07 18.24
C VAL A 67 7.20 0.66 18.78
N ARG A 68 6.14 -0.14 18.96
CA ARG A 68 6.22 -1.53 19.44
C ARG A 68 6.36 -2.53 18.28
N TYR A 69 7.58 -2.68 17.81
CA TYR A 69 7.91 -3.67 16.77
C TYR A 69 7.69 -5.11 17.25
N GLY A 70 6.98 -5.90 16.46
CA GLY A 70 6.58 -7.28 16.80
C GLY A 70 5.20 -7.40 17.44
N GLU A 71 4.60 -6.28 17.88
CA GLU A 71 3.22 -6.21 18.37
C GLU A 71 2.34 -5.45 17.36
N THR A 72 2.67 -4.18 17.10
CA THR A 72 1.82 -3.27 16.31
C THR A 72 2.43 -2.89 14.96
N ALA A 73 3.73 -3.13 14.77
CA ALA A 73 4.43 -2.84 13.52
C ALA A 73 5.56 -3.84 13.25
N THR A 74 6.06 -3.89 12.01
CA THR A 74 7.28 -4.60 11.65
C THR A 74 8.30 -3.63 11.05
N LEU A 75 9.52 -4.12 10.79
CA LEU A 75 10.59 -3.32 10.19
C LEU A 75 10.62 -3.43 8.67
N GLN A 76 9.70 -4.18 8.07
CA GLN A 76 9.70 -4.50 6.65
C GLN A 76 8.25 -4.49 6.18
N ASN A 77 7.95 -3.65 5.19
CA ASN A 77 6.59 -3.49 4.70
C ASN A 77 6.47 -3.94 3.25
N GLU A 78 5.32 -4.51 2.90
CA GLU A 78 4.81 -4.46 1.53
C GLU A 78 3.60 -3.53 1.51
N TYR A 79 3.30 -3.02 0.34
CA TYR A 79 2.29 -1.99 0.11
C TYR A 79 1.26 -2.53 -0.87
N MET A 80 0.00 -2.16 -0.67
CA MET A 80 -1.07 -2.55 -1.57
C MET A 80 -2.04 -1.41 -1.86
N MET A 81 -2.71 -1.50 -2.99
CA MET A 81 -3.69 -0.52 -3.42
C MET A 81 -4.88 -1.24 -4.04
N PHE A 82 -6.09 -0.80 -3.71
CA PHE A 82 -7.32 -1.35 -4.26
C PHE A 82 -7.96 -0.37 -5.23
N LEU A 83 -8.29 -0.83 -6.43
CA LEU A 83 -8.75 0.05 -7.51
C LEU A 83 -10.10 -0.40 -8.05
N ASP A 84 -10.93 0.55 -8.45
CA ASP A 84 -12.23 0.28 -9.04
C ASP A 84 -12.07 -0.61 -10.28
N PRO A 85 -12.97 -1.58 -10.50
CA PRO A 85 -12.88 -2.51 -11.63
C PRO A 85 -12.83 -1.81 -13.01
N THR A 86 -13.29 -0.56 -13.11
CA THR A 86 -13.26 0.23 -14.35
C THR A 86 -11.87 0.76 -14.73
N VAL A 87 -10.92 0.79 -13.79
CA VAL A 87 -9.55 1.24 -14.04
C VAL A 87 -8.86 0.32 -15.05
N ARG A 88 -8.22 0.91 -16.08
CA ARG A 88 -7.50 0.15 -17.11
C ARG A 88 -6.11 -0.27 -16.62
N ILE A 89 -5.99 -1.51 -16.16
CA ILE A 89 -4.71 -2.12 -15.75
C ILE A 89 -4.01 -2.77 -16.95
N GLU A 90 -3.26 -1.96 -17.70
CA GLU A 90 -2.48 -2.38 -18.86
C GLU A 90 -1.16 -1.62 -18.90
N GLU A 91 -0.05 -2.33 -19.15
CA GLU A 91 1.28 -1.69 -19.22
C GLU A 91 1.27 -0.60 -20.30
N GLY A 92 1.59 0.64 -19.89
CA GLY A 92 1.58 1.81 -20.78
C GLY A 92 0.26 2.59 -20.84
N SER A 93 -0.80 2.17 -20.15
CA SER A 93 -1.97 3.05 -19.97
C SER A 93 -1.67 4.16 -18.96
N ASP A 94 -2.27 5.34 -19.14
CA ASP A 94 -2.09 6.47 -18.21
C ASP A 94 -2.60 6.12 -16.80
N ASP A 95 -3.73 5.41 -16.72
CA ASP A 95 -4.30 4.92 -15.47
C ASP A 95 -3.31 4.03 -14.72
N TRP A 96 -2.78 3.00 -15.40
CA TRP A 96 -1.80 2.09 -14.82
C TRP A 96 -0.55 2.85 -14.37
N LEU A 97 -0.02 3.73 -15.22
CA LEU A 97 1.21 4.47 -14.94
C LEU A 97 1.05 5.32 -13.67
N TRP A 98 -0.08 5.99 -13.49
CA TRP A 98 -0.33 6.82 -12.32
C TRP A 98 -0.38 6.02 -11.01
N TYR A 99 -1.19 4.95 -10.96
CA TYR A 99 -1.28 4.11 -9.76
C TYR A 99 0.03 3.37 -9.47
N TRP A 100 0.73 2.92 -10.53
CA TRP A 100 2.04 2.31 -10.41
C TRP A 100 3.08 3.28 -9.84
N GLN A 101 3.08 4.55 -10.28
CA GLN A 101 3.97 5.59 -9.76
C GLN A 101 3.71 5.82 -8.27
N ILE A 102 2.47 6.08 -7.85
CA ILE A 102 2.15 6.32 -6.44
C ILE A 102 2.56 5.13 -5.56
N LEU A 103 2.21 3.91 -5.98
CA LEU A 103 2.52 2.71 -5.20
C LEU A 103 4.04 2.49 -5.09
N THR A 104 4.79 2.70 -6.17
CA THR A 104 6.24 2.51 -6.19
C THR A 104 6.97 3.63 -5.45
N GLU A 105 6.55 4.88 -5.59
CA GLU A 105 7.08 6.03 -4.84
C GLU A 105 6.88 5.83 -3.34
N THR A 106 5.68 5.39 -2.93
CA THR A 106 5.38 5.04 -1.54
C THR A 106 6.27 3.92 -1.02
N ALA A 107 6.45 2.86 -1.81
CA ALA A 107 7.28 1.71 -1.42
C ALA A 107 8.77 2.05 -1.33
N MET A 108 9.25 2.99 -2.15
CA MET A 108 10.62 3.49 -2.12
C MET A 108 10.86 4.53 -1.02
N PHE A 109 9.81 5.21 -0.54
CA PHE A 109 9.94 6.31 0.42
C PHE A 109 10.76 5.98 1.68
N PRO A 110 10.55 4.85 2.39
CA PRO A 110 11.36 4.51 3.58
C PRO A 110 12.85 4.32 3.24
N PHE A 111 13.14 3.72 2.08
CA PHE A 111 14.49 3.48 1.61
C PHE A 111 15.20 4.79 1.27
N SER A 112 14.57 5.63 0.46
CA SER A 112 15.10 6.93 0.02
C SER A 112 15.35 7.90 1.17
N ASN A 113 14.47 7.90 2.18
CA ASN A 113 14.53 8.82 3.32
C ASN A 113 15.20 8.21 4.57
N ARG A 114 15.58 6.92 4.51
CA ARG A 114 16.17 6.18 5.64
C ARG A 114 15.34 6.30 6.91
N MET A 115 14.04 6.06 6.82
CA MET A 115 13.12 6.24 7.94
C MET A 115 12.18 5.05 8.14
N GLY A 116 11.74 4.88 9.39
CA GLY A 116 10.72 3.90 9.75
C GLY A 116 9.33 4.40 9.36
N VAL A 117 8.54 3.54 8.72
CA VAL A 117 7.19 3.84 8.30
C VAL A 117 6.24 2.76 8.81
N ILE A 118 5.10 3.16 9.35
CA ILE A 118 4.09 2.30 9.97
C ILE A 118 2.69 2.66 9.48
N ALA A 119 1.70 1.85 9.85
CA ALA A 119 0.29 2.20 9.66
C ALA A 119 -0.01 3.57 10.30
N THR A 120 -0.97 4.29 9.71
CA THR A 120 -1.40 5.66 9.99
C THR A 120 -0.40 6.77 9.67
N ASP A 121 0.82 6.45 9.22
CA ASP A 121 1.71 7.48 8.69
C ASP A 121 1.11 8.09 7.42
N ILE A 122 1.21 9.42 7.33
CA ILE A 122 0.92 10.20 6.12
C ILE A 122 2.26 10.65 5.55
N ILE A 123 2.45 10.38 4.26
CA ILE A 123 3.68 10.61 3.50
C ILE A 123 3.39 11.64 2.42
N ASP A 124 4.18 12.72 2.40
CA ASP A 124 4.25 13.64 1.26
C ASP A 124 5.18 13.03 0.20
N LEU A 125 4.65 12.84 -1.02
CA LEU A 125 5.40 12.29 -2.16
C LEU A 125 6.06 13.39 -3.01
N GLY A 126 5.86 14.67 -2.67
CA GLY A 126 6.47 15.81 -3.38
C GLY A 126 5.92 16.02 -4.80
N ARG A 127 4.70 15.56 -5.07
CA ARG A 127 4.07 15.64 -6.40
C ARG A 127 3.38 16.99 -6.61
N GLU A 128 4.14 18.08 -6.62
CA GLU A 128 3.59 19.46 -6.60
C GLU A 128 2.57 19.79 -7.71
N GLN A 129 2.64 19.09 -8.85
CA GLN A 129 1.75 19.28 -10.01
C GLN A 129 0.58 18.29 -10.07
N ASP A 130 0.49 17.35 -9.12
CA ASP A 130 -0.58 16.36 -9.03
C ASP A 130 -1.61 16.82 -7.98
N THR A 131 -2.90 16.51 -8.19
CA THR A 131 -3.94 16.73 -7.19
C THR A 131 -3.70 15.87 -5.95
N MET A 132 -3.19 14.66 -6.15
CA MET A 132 -2.81 13.73 -5.07
C MET A 132 -1.30 13.85 -4.82
N GLN A 133 -0.95 14.58 -3.76
CA GLN A 133 0.45 14.92 -3.45
C GLN A 133 1.10 13.98 -2.45
N GLY A 134 0.31 13.14 -1.78
CA GLY A 134 0.82 12.22 -0.78
C GLY A 134 -0.04 10.99 -0.64
N VAL A 135 0.25 10.20 0.39
CA VAL A 135 -0.53 9.01 0.76
C VAL A 135 -0.70 8.92 2.27
N ILE A 136 -1.79 8.30 2.71
CA ILE A 136 -1.91 7.74 4.06
C ILE A 136 -1.77 6.21 3.98
N LEU A 137 -1.07 5.63 4.97
CA LEU A 137 -0.90 4.20 5.09
C LEU A 137 -1.88 3.62 6.09
N LEU A 138 -2.58 2.57 5.70
CA LEU A 138 -3.69 2.02 6.45
C LEU A 138 -3.62 0.50 6.51
N PHE A 139 -4.42 -0.13 7.37
CA PHE A 139 -4.60 -1.58 7.32
C PHE A 139 -5.64 -1.95 6.26
N PRO A 140 -5.43 -2.99 5.43
CA PRO A 140 -6.39 -3.41 4.41
C PRO A 140 -7.65 -4.09 5.00
N GLU A 141 -8.45 -3.36 5.78
CA GLU A 141 -9.58 -3.92 6.55
C GLU A 141 -10.71 -4.48 5.68
N VAL A 142 -10.81 -4.09 4.41
CA VAL A 142 -11.77 -4.67 3.46
C VAL A 142 -11.50 -6.15 3.18
N ILE A 143 -10.30 -6.63 3.48
CA ILE A 143 -9.92 -8.02 3.32
C ILE A 143 -10.26 -8.78 4.60
N GLU A 144 -11.23 -9.70 4.50
CA GLU A 144 -11.77 -10.44 5.63
C GLU A 144 -10.74 -11.36 6.31
N ASP A 145 -9.79 -11.90 5.53
CA ASP A 145 -8.70 -12.73 6.08
C ASP A 145 -7.64 -11.83 6.72
N THR A 146 -7.72 -11.66 8.04
CA THR A 146 -6.82 -10.82 8.83
C THR A 146 -5.34 -11.20 8.72
N SER A 147 -5.01 -12.40 8.23
CA SER A 147 -3.62 -12.76 7.97
C SER A 147 -2.99 -11.88 6.88
N ILE A 148 -3.79 -11.21 6.03
CA ILE A 148 -3.32 -10.21 5.05
C ILE A 148 -2.44 -9.14 5.67
N LEU A 149 -2.62 -8.83 6.97
CA LEU A 149 -1.89 -7.79 7.67
C LEU A 149 -0.40 -8.12 7.81
N GLN A 150 -0.06 -9.42 7.87
CA GLN A 150 1.31 -9.86 8.12
C GLN A 150 1.67 -11.16 7.37
N CYS A 151 2.67 -11.07 6.50
CA CYS A 151 3.31 -12.24 5.91
C CYS A 151 4.52 -12.70 6.74
N ARG A 152 4.46 -13.92 7.28
CA ARG A 152 5.60 -14.53 7.99
C ARG A 152 6.60 -15.09 6.99
N MET A 153 7.66 -14.36 6.69
CA MET A 153 8.69 -14.75 5.72
C MET A 153 9.67 -15.80 6.25
N GLY A 154 9.87 -15.91 7.56
CA GLY A 154 10.76 -16.91 8.16
C GLY A 154 10.76 -16.88 9.69
N LEU A 155 11.82 -17.42 10.31
CA LEU A 155 12.04 -17.28 11.76
C LEU A 155 12.28 -15.80 12.10
N GLY A 156 11.36 -15.19 12.85
CA GLY A 156 11.48 -13.81 13.33
C GLY A 156 11.34 -12.71 12.26
N ARG A 157 11.16 -13.08 10.98
CA ARG A 157 10.92 -12.14 9.88
C ARG A 157 9.44 -12.14 9.52
N ASN A 158 8.75 -11.09 9.96
CA ASN A 158 7.38 -10.76 9.53
C ASN A 158 7.42 -9.49 8.70
N VAL A 159 6.56 -9.45 7.70
CA VAL A 159 6.38 -8.32 6.80
C VAL A 159 4.96 -7.80 6.98
N THR A 160 4.81 -6.52 7.33
CA THR A 160 3.48 -5.89 7.42
C THR A 160 3.02 -5.52 6.02
N CYS A 161 1.75 -5.77 5.70
CA CYS A 161 1.18 -5.32 4.43
C CYS A 161 0.23 -4.15 4.69
N LEU A 162 0.57 -2.98 4.14
CA LEU A 162 -0.15 -1.73 4.34
C LEU A 162 -0.89 -1.31 3.08
N GLN A 163 -2.13 -0.87 3.24
CA GLN A 163 -2.90 -0.23 2.18
C GLN A 163 -2.43 1.21 1.97
N VAL A 164 -2.27 1.60 0.72
CA VAL A 164 -1.88 2.94 0.29
C VAL A 164 -3.11 3.66 -0.24
N MET A 165 -3.45 4.79 0.38
CA MET A 165 -4.55 5.66 -0.04
C MET A 165 -4.00 7.03 -0.44
N PRO A 166 -4.14 7.46 -1.71
CA PRO A 166 -3.74 8.79 -2.15
C PRO A 166 -4.48 9.89 -1.37
N VAL A 167 -3.75 10.94 -1.00
CA VAL A 167 -4.30 12.11 -0.30
C VAL A 167 -3.94 13.40 -1.04
N THR A 168 -4.88 14.33 -1.00
CA THR A 168 -4.74 15.65 -1.63
C THR A 168 -3.78 16.55 -0.85
N LYS A 169 -3.28 17.58 -1.52
CA LYS A 169 -2.50 18.65 -0.85
C LYS A 169 -3.23 19.23 0.37
N ARG A 170 -4.54 19.48 0.25
CA ARG A 170 -5.35 20.03 1.35
C ARG A 170 -5.39 19.10 2.57
N GLU A 171 -5.43 17.78 2.34
CA GLU A 171 -5.41 16.78 3.42
C GLU A 171 -4.02 16.70 4.08
N LEU A 172 -2.94 16.87 3.31
CA LEU A 172 -1.58 16.99 3.84
C LEU A 172 -1.40 18.26 4.70
N GLU A 173 -1.83 19.41 4.19
CA GLU A 173 -1.66 20.71 4.85
C GLU A 173 -2.49 20.83 6.14
N ARG A 174 -3.71 20.29 6.15
CA ARG A 174 -4.56 20.26 7.36
C ARG A 174 -3.91 19.55 8.54
N ARG A 175 -3.02 18.57 8.27
CA ARG A 175 -2.21 17.92 9.30
C ARG A 175 -1.13 18.86 9.87
N ILE A 176 -0.52 19.69 9.02
CA ILE A 176 0.59 20.58 9.39
C ILE A 176 0.11 21.72 10.29
N ASP A 177 -1.11 22.23 10.05
CA ASP A 177 -1.66 23.39 10.75
C ASP A 177 -2.15 23.10 12.18
N GLY A 178 -2.08 21.85 12.66
CA GLY A 178 -2.30 21.48 14.07
C GLY A 178 -3.66 21.87 14.65
N THR A 179 -4.65 22.18 13.81
CA THR A 179 -6.00 22.57 14.20
C THR A 179 -6.91 21.35 14.16
N ASP A 180 -6.94 20.58 15.25
CA ASP A 180 -7.93 19.52 15.56
C ASP A 180 -8.23 18.48 14.45
N ALA A 181 -7.34 18.28 13.48
CA ALA A 181 -7.33 17.04 12.70
C ALA A 181 -6.60 16.00 13.55
N ASP A 182 -7.33 15.41 14.50
CA ASP A 182 -6.90 14.19 15.19
C ASP A 182 -6.34 13.22 14.13
N ASP A 183 -5.29 12.45 14.41
CA ASP A 183 -4.79 11.44 13.44
C ASP A 183 -5.93 10.50 12.99
N ASP A 184 -6.97 10.39 13.83
CA ASP A 184 -8.25 9.73 13.57
C ASP A 184 -9.13 10.40 12.50
N TRP A 185 -9.00 11.71 12.22
CA TRP A 185 -9.85 12.41 11.25
C TRP A 185 -9.63 11.87 9.83
N LEU A 186 -8.39 11.87 9.34
CA LEU A 186 -8.12 11.39 7.98
C LEU A 186 -8.35 9.89 7.89
N TYR A 187 -8.00 9.15 8.94
CA TYR A 187 -8.38 7.74 9.10
C TYR A 187 -9.90 7.56 8.94
N SER A 188 -10.72 8.34 9.65
CA SER A 188 -12.19 8.27 9.61
C SER A 188 -12.79 8.61 8.24
N GLN A 189 -12.11 9.44 7.44
CA GLN A 189 -12.55 9.71 6.06
C GLN A 189 -12.50 8.45 5.20
N PHE A 190 -11.52 7.57 5.46
CA PHE A 190 -11.37 6.29 4.75
C PHE A 190 -12.08 5.13 5.47
N TYR A 191 -12.17 5.18 6.79
CA TYR A 191 -12.81 4.15 7.62
C TYR A 191 -13.99 4.73 8.40
N HIS A 192 -15.19 4.52 7.86
CA HIS A 192 -16.31 4.22 8.73
C HIS A 192 -16.65 2.75 8.51
N HIS A 193 -16.93 2.00 9.58
CA HIS A 193 -17.55 0.68 9.51
C HIS A 193 -18.98 0.81 8.97
N ASP A 194 -19.12 1.24 7.72
CA ASP A 194 -20.34 1.17 6.95
C ASP A 194 -20.19 0.01 5.96
N PRO A 195 -20.73 -1.19 6.27
CA PRO A 195 -20.66 -2.35 5.40
C PRO A 195 -21.34 -2.12 4.03
N MET A 196 -22.02 -0.97 3.83
CA MET A 196 -22.65 -0.59 2.58
C MET A 196 -21.76 0.28 1.66
N ARG A 197 -20.52 0.60 2.06
CA ARG A 197 -19.63 1.54 1.32
C ARG A 197 -18.25 0.95 0.99
N PRO A 198 -18.17 -0.13 0.18
CA PRO A 198 -16.89 -0.72 -0.24
C PRO A 198 -16.04 0.23 -1.12
N ASP A 199 -16.65 1.29 -1.66
CA ASP A 199 -15.99 2.37 -2.41
C ASP A 199 -14.92 3.11 -1.61
N ARG A 200 -15.01 3.13 -0.27
CA ARG A 200 -14.10 3.91 0.59
C ARG A 200 -12.70 3.31 0.73
N PHE A 201 -12.56 2.02 0.44
CA PHE A 201 -11.27 1.33 0.43
C PHE A 201 -10.61 1.39 -0.93
N ILE A 202 -11.23 2.04 -1.92
CA ILE A 202 -10.70 2.16 -3.26
C ILE A 202 -9.84 3.43 -3.32
N ALA A 203 -8.60 3.29 -3.78
CA ALA A 203 -7.65 4.40 -3.93
C ALA A 203 -8.01 5.35 -5.09
N GLN A 204 -9.01 5.01 -5.89
CA GLN A 204 -9.57 5.91 -6.89
C GLN A 204 -10.27 7.06 -6.16
N ARG A 205 -9.77 8.26 -6.38
CA ARG A 205 -10.31 9.51 -5.87
C ARG A 205 -10.46 10.49 -7.03
N GLU A 206 -11.09 11.64 -6.82
CA GLU A 206 -11.25 12.68 -7.84
C GLU A 206 -9.89 12.99 -8.48
N ARG A 207 -9.69 12.44 -9.68
CA ARG A 207 -8.60 12.75 -10.59
C ARG A 207 -9.16 13.83 -11.49
N ASP A 208 -8.55 15.00 -11.47
CA ASP A 208 -8.84 16.05 -12.45
C ASP A 208 -8.31 15.68 -13.85
#